data_AF-A0A6P8ZN89-F1
#
_entry.id   AF-A0A6P8ZN89-F1
#
_cell.length_a   1.000
_cell.length_b   1.000
_cell.length_c   1.000
_cell.angle_alpha   90.00
_cell.angle_beta   90.00
_cell.angle_gamma   90.00
#
_symmetry.space_group_name_H-M   'P 1'
#
loop_
_entity.id
_entity.type
_entity.pdbx_description
1 polymer ?
#
loop_
_entity_poly.entity_id
_entity_poly.type
_entity_poly.pdbx_seq_one_letter_code
_entity_poly.pdbx_strand_id
1 'polypeptide(L)'
;MDRVVVAVLASSLVVALAAAAPRIRVARDTGAALRLGLPSNATSIRAGEMLSERFSCAGRHYGYYADPDNDCQLFHVCLPVQFDDGRGAMYKWSFVCPEETIFNQETFTCSRREDAISCQDSERFYGLNEDLGVSRRQQQQQDQDLDDADNAADTMPDDNMADVVEDTASYQHPVQAVQHQQGMVRPMEGRPQALQQAQADGPQQQATTDTSDEGTNKYGAFTTIRY
;
A
#
# COMPACT_ATOMS: atom_id res chain seq x y z
N MET A 1 -49.50 -52.35 -15.90
CA MET A 1 -48.96 -51.49 -14.83
C MET A 1 -49.67 -50.16 -14.90
N ASP A 2 -50.35 -49.77 -13.82
CA ASP A 2 -51.17 -48.56 -13.80
C ASP A 2 -50.34 -47.30 -13.99
N ARG A 3 -50.91 -46.30 -14.68
CA ARG A 3 -50.27 -44.99 -14.92
C ARG A 3 -49.83 -44.33 -13.61
N VAL A 4 -50.53 -44.60 -12.52
CA VAL A 4 -50.21 -44.16 -11.16
C VAL A 4 -48.89 -44.76 -10.66
N VAL A 5 -48.65 -46.06 -10.91
CA VAL A 5 -47.40 -46.74 -10.51
C VAL A 5 -46.22 -46.19 -11.30
N VAL A 6 -46.39 -45.95 -12.60
CA VAL A 6 -45.33 -45.35 -13.45
C VAL A 6 -44.99 -43.92 -12.98
N ALA A 7 -46.01 -43.12 -12.63
CA ALA A 7 -45.80 -41.77 -12.12
C ALA A 7 -45.07 -41.74 -10.77
N VAL A 8 -45.41 -42.65 -9.85
CA VAL A 8 -44.75 -42.75 -8.54
C VAL A 8 -43.30 -43.18 -8.70
N LEU A 9 -43.02 -44.19 -9.53
CA LEU A 9 -41.64 -44.64 -9.78
C LEU A 9 -40.79 -43.57 -10.45
N ALA A 10 -41.33 -42.85 -11.44
CA ALA A 10 -40.62 -41.74 -12.08
C ALA A 10 -40.31 -40.59 -11.10
N SER A 11 -41.29 -40.23 -10.26
CA SER A 11 -41.11 -39.20 -9.23
C SER A 11 -40.03 -39.58 -8.21
N SER A 12 -40.04 -40.85 -7.78
CA SER A 12 -39.07 -41.41 -6.85
C SER A 12 -37.64 -41.36 -7.43
N LEU A 13 -37.50 -41.69 -8.72
CA LEU A 13 -36.21 -41.67 -9.42
C LEU A 13 -35.66 -40.25 -9.56
N VAL A 14 -36.51 -39.26 -9.87
CA VAL A 14 -36.09 -37.85 -9.97
C VAL A 14 -35.61 -37.31 -8.62
N VAL A 15 -36.32 -37.64 -7.53
CA VAL A 15 -35.90 -37.25 -6.18
C VAL A 15 -34.57 -37.92 -5.80
N ALA A 16 -34.39 -39.19 -6.13
CA ALA A 16 -33.13 -39.90 -5.89
C ALA A 16 -31.95 -39.30 -6.67
N LEU A 17 -32.16 -38.91 -7.94
CA LEU A 17 -31.13 -38.25 -8.76
C LEU A 17 -30.78 -36.86 -8.23
N ALA A 18 -31.76 -36.08 -7.78
CA ALA A 18 -31.50 -34.76 -7.18
C ALA A 18 -30.76 -34.86 -5.84
N ALA A 19 -31.02 -35.89 -5.04
CA ALA A 19 -30.32 -36.15 -3.78
C ALA A 19 -28.90 -36.73 -3.99
N ALA A 20 -28.65 -37.39 -5.11
CA ALA A 20 -27.35 -37.95 -5.48
C ALA A 20 -26.43 -36.96 -6.21
N ALA A 21 -26.93 -35.78 -6.58
CA ALA A 21 -26.09 -34.73 -7.17
C ALA A 21 -25.02 -34.29 -6.16
N PRO A 22 -23.73 -34.30 -6.52
CA PRO A 22 -22.68 -33.86 -5.63
C PRO A 22 -22.92 -32.39 -5.29
N ARG A 23 -23.09 -32.09 -4.00
CA ARG A 23 -23.01 -30.71 -3.52
C ARG A 23 -21.56 -30.28 -3.67
N ILE A 24 -21.24 -29.61 -4.78
CA ILE A 24 -19.95 -28.95 -4.98
C ILE A 24 -19.81 -27.95 -3.82
N ARG A 25 -19.02 -28.32 -2.81
CA ARG A 25 -18.52 -27.36 -1.85
C ARG A 25 -17.44 -26.59 -2.58
N VAL A 26 -17.75 -25.38 -3.03
CA VAL A 26 -16.70 -24.42 -3.39
C VAL A 26 -15.90 -24.21 -2.11
N ALA A 27 -14.65 -24.67 -2.09
CA ALA A 27 -13.77 -24.47 -0.95
C ALA A 27 -13.67 -22.96 -0.67
N ARG A 28 -13.79 -22.55 0.59
CA ARG A 28 -13.44 -21.19 1.00
C ARG A 28 -12.01 -20.94 0.56
N ASP A 29 -11.77 -19.85 -0.16
CA ASP A 29 -10.53 -19.52 -0.85
C ASP A 29 -9.43 -19.06 0.12
N THR A 30 -9.12 -19.88 1.12
CA THR A 30 -8.00 -19.64 2.05
C THR A 30 -6.64 -19.74 1.36
N GLY A 31 -6.58 -20.29 0.14
CA GLY A 31 -5.35 -20.45 -0.61
C GLY A 31 -4.78 -19.12 -1.13
N ALA A 32 -5.62 -18.24 -1.65
CA ALA A 32 -5.16 -16.97 -2.23
C ALA A 32 -4.54 -16.05 -1.17
N ALA A 33 -5.18 -15.94 0.01
CA ALA A 33 -4.64 -15.13 1.12
C ALA A 33 -3.25 -15.61 1.57
N LEU A 34 -3.04 -16.94 1.61
CA LEU A 34 -1.74 -17.53 1.94
C LEU A 34 -0.69 -17.24 0.87
N ARG A 35 -1.04 -17.32 -0.42
CA ARG A 35 -0.11 -17.03 -1.53
C ARG A 35 0.27 -15.56 -1.63
N LEU A 36 -0.65 -14.66 -1.31
CA LEU A 36 -0.38 -13.23 -1.18
C LEU A 36 0.47 -12.89 0.05
N GLY A 37 0.68 -13.85 0.97
CA GLY A 37 1.42 -13.64 2.21
C GLY A 37 0.67 -12.74 3.20
N LEU A 38 -0.67 -12.70 3.12
CA LEU A 38 -1.46 -11.86 4.01
C LEU A 38 -1.46 -12.40 5.45
N PRO A 39 -1.64 -11.53 6.46
CA PRO A 39 -1.83 -11.96 7.84
C PRO A 39 -2.99 -12.95 7.98
N SER A 40 -2.90 -13.86 8.96
CA SER A 40 -3.87 -14.96 9.16
C SER A 40 -5.33 -14.50 9.32
N ASN A 41 -5.56 -13.27 9.79
CA ASN A 41 -6.88 -12.67 9.97
C ASN A 41 -7.39 -11.88 8.75
N ALA A 42 -6.62 -11.75 7.66
CA ALA A 42 -7.03 -10.97 6.48
C ALA A 42 -8.31 -11.53 5.82
N THR A 43 -8.49 -12.85 5.88
CA THR A 43 -9.70 -13.52 5.39
C THR A 43 -10.96 -13.20 6.20
N SER A 44 -10.82 -12.65 7.42
CA SER A 44 -11.96 -12.21 8.22
C SER A 44 -12.53 -10.88 7.72
N ILE A 45 -11.67 -10.02 7.16
CA ILE A 45 -12.04 -8.69 6.62
C ILE A 45 -12.74 -8.84 5.27
N ARG A 46 -12.25 -9.75 4.41
CA ARG A 46 -12.85 -10.08 3.10
C ARG A 46 -13.48 -11.46 3.08
N ALA A 47 -14.29 -11.76 4.09
CA ALA A 47 -14.82 -13.11 4.29
C ALA A 47 -15.75 -13.54 3.13
N GLY A 48 -15.24 -14.43 2.28
CA GLY A 48 -16.01 -15.02 1.18
C GLY A 48 -15.80 -14.38 -0.18
N GLU A 49 -14.89 -13.40 -0.29
CA GLU A 49 -14.49 -12.84 -1.59
C GLU A 49 -13.31 -13.61 -2.19
N MET A 50 -13.30 -13.71 -3.53
CA MET A 50 -12.20 -14.29 -4.28
C MET A 50 -11.10 -13.23 -4.41
N LEU A 51 -9.92 -13.51 -3.85
CA LEU A 51 -8.78 -12.59 -3.94
C LEU A 51 -8.06 -12.77 -5.28
N SER A 52 -7.74 -11.67 -5.95
CA SER A 52 -6.88 -11.69 -7.14
C SER A 52 -5.41 -11.74 -6.75
N GLU A 53 -4.62 -12.54 -7.46
CA GLU A 53 -3.16 -12.63 -7.28
C GLU A 53 -2.39 -11.95 -8.43
N ARG A 54 -3.07 -11.18 -9.28
CA ARG A 54 -2.51 -10.63 -10.52
C ARG A 54 -1.50 -9.52 -10.31
N PHE A 55 -1.57 -8.81 -9.19
CA PHE A 55 -0.65 -7.71 -8.92
C PHE A 55 0.82 -8.18 -8.88
N SER A 56 1.69 -7.45 -9.59
CA SER A 56 3.13 -7.70 -9.67
C SER A 56 3.95 -6.43 -9.47
N CYS A 57 5.06 -6.58 -8.73
CA CYS A 57 6.09 -5.54 -8.57
C CYS A 57 7.07 -5.45 -9.75
N ALA A 58 6.94 -6.31 -10.77
CA ALA A 58 7.82 -6.29 -11.92
C ALA A 58 7.75 -4.94 -12.66
N GLY A 59 8.92 -4.31 -12.88
CA GLY A 59 9.02 -3.02 -13.56
C GLY A 59 8.53 -1.81 -12.75
N ARG A 60 8.27 -1.98 -11.45
CA ARG A 60 7.81 -0.91 -10.56
C ARG A 60 8.94 -0.40 -9.67
N HIS A 61 8.88 0.87 -9.31
CA HIS A 61 9.80 1.48 -8.34
C HIS A 61 9.48 1.04 -6.90
N TYR A 62 10.38 1.38 -5.98
CA TYR A 62 10.05 1.32 -4.55
C TYR A 62 8.75 2.09 -4.29
N GLY A 63 7.83 1.53 -3.51
CA GLY A 63 6.61 2.25 -3.14
C GLY A 63 5.44 1.38 -2.75
N TYR A 64 4.30 2.05 -2.60
CA TYR A 64 3.01 1.51 -2.20
C TYR A 64 2.05 1.57 -3.39
N TYR A 65 1.34 0.47 -3.62
CA TYR A 65 0.48 0.31 -4.79
C TYR A 65 -0.88 -0.23 -4.35
N ALA A 66 -1.93 0.57 -4.56
CA ALA A 66 -3.32 0.12 -4.49
C ALA A 66 -3.52 -1.08 -5.43
N ASP A 67 -4.37 -2.04 -5.09
CA ASP A 67 -4.72 -3.15 -5.97
C ASP A 67 -6.18 -3.05 -6.45
N PRO A 68 -6.42 -2.50 -7.66
CA PRO A 68 -7.77 -2.40 -8.23
C PRO A 68 -8.46 -3.74 -8.46
N ASP A 69 -7.70 -4.82 -8.71
CA ASP A 69 -8.25 -6.17 -8.88
C ASP A 69 -8.79 -6.75 -7.55
N ASN A 70 -8.48 -6.08 -6.44
CA ASN A 70 -8.92 -6.41 -5.09
C ASN A 70 -9.64 -5.22 -4.44
N ASP A 71 -10.34 -4.41 -5.25
CA ASP A 71 -11.18 -3.28 -4.83
C ASP A 71 -10.44 -2.22 -3.99
N CYS A 72 -9.11 -2.13 -4.17
CA CYS A 72 -8.19 -1.32 -3.39
C CYS A 72 -8.24 -1.58 -1.88
N GLN A 73 -8.94 -2.62 -1.42
CA GLN A 73 -8.89 -3.03 -0.03
C GLN A 73 -7.58 -3.76 0.27
N LEU A 74 -6.92 -4.31 -0.77
CA LEU A 74 -5.53 -4.72 -0.70
C LEU A 74 -4.64 -3.64 -1.30
N PHE A 75 -3.44 -3.56 -0.75
CA PHE A 75 -2.34 -2.80 -1.33
C PHE A 75 -1.04 -3.57 -1.16
N HIS A 76 -0.04 -3.21 -1.96
CA HIS A 76 1.24 -3.89 -1.99
C HIS A 76 2.39 -2.92 -1.80
N VAL A 77 3.43 -3.38 -1.12
CA VAL A 77 4.71 -2.67 -1.04
C VAL A 77 5.72 -3.39 -1.90
N CYS A 78 6.31 -2.66 -2.84
CA CYS A 78 7.40 -3.15 -3.68
C CYS A 78 8.72 -2.58 -3.16
N LEU A 79 9.72 -3.44 -2.93
CA LEU A 79 11.06 -3.03 -2.51
C LEU A 79 12.13 -3.66 -3.41
N PRO A 80 12.90 -2.85 -4.16
CA PRO A 80 14.13 -3.32 -4.78
C PRO A 80 15.18 -3.61 -3.72
N VAL A 81 15.77 -4.80 -3.79
CA VAL A 81 16.90 -5.20 -2.94
C VAL A 81 18.04 -5.64 -3.83
N GLN A 82 19.22 -5.08 -3.54
CA GLN A 82 20.48 -5.52 -4.12
C GLN A 82 21.19 -6.43 -3.12
N PHE A 83 21.64 -7.59 -3.57
CA PHE A 83 22.47 -8.50 -2.76
C PHE A 83 23.96 -8.22 -2.98
N ASP A 84 24.79 -8.68 -2.05
CA ASP A 84 26.26 -8.51 -2.10
C ASP A 84 26.91 -9.14 -3.35
N ASP A 85 26.25 -10.13 -3.96
CA ASP A 85 26.68 -10.78 -5.20
C ASP A 85 26.31 -9.98 -6.47
N GLY A 86 25.77 -8.76 -6.30
CA GLY A 86 25.37 -7.87 -7.39
C GLY A 86 24.02 -8.18 -8.01
N ARG A 87 23.34 -9.26 -7.62
CA ARG A 87 21.98 -9.55 -8.12
C ARG A 87 20.97 -8.60 -7.51
N GLY A 88 19.98 -8.21 -8.30
CA GLY A 88 18.81 -7.46 -7.85
C GLY A 88 17.59 -8.38 -7.73
N ALA A 89 16.77 -8.15 -6.71
CA ALA A 89 15.44 -8.73 -6.58
C ALA A 89 14.41 -7.67 -6.23
N MET A 90 13.15 -7.94 -6.55
CA MET A 90 12.00 -7.15 -6.12
C MET A 90 11.20 -7.97 -5.11
N TYR A 91 11.15 -7.49 -3.87
CA TYR A 91 10.25 -8.07 -2.87
C TYR A 91 8.88 -7.41 -2.93
N LYS A 92 7.85 -8.23 -2.72
CA LYS A 92 6.45 -7.80 -2.60
C LYS A 92 5.94 -8.19 -1.21
N TRP A 93 5.31 -7.25 -0.52
CA TRP A 93 4.44 -7.52 0.62
C TRP A 93 3.03 -7.10 0.29
N SER A 94 2.04 -7.85 0.75
CA SER A 94 0.63 -7.54 0.57
C SER A 94 0.01 -7.23 1.93
N PHE A 95 -0.86 -6.24 1.94
CA PHE A 95 -1.57 -5.79 3.13
C PHE A 95 -3.05 -5.66 2.81
N VAL A 96 -3.87 -5.72 3.85
CA VAL A 96 -5.31 -5.50 3.78
C VAL A 96 -5.64 -4.29 4.65
N CYS A 97 -6.40 -3.35 4.09
CA CYS A 97 -6.96 -2.24 4.85
C CYS A 97 -8.04 -2.76 5.83
N PRO A 98 -8.27 -2.08 6.97
CA PRO A 98 -9.37 -2.39 7.86
C PRO A 98 -10.74 -2.42 7.15
N GLU A 99 -11.73 -3.02 7.82
CA GLU A 99 -13.13 -2.99 7.37
C GLU A 99 -13.58 -1.56 7.03
N GLU A 100 -14.40 -1.43 5.98
CA GLU A 100 -14.93 -0.16 5.47
C GLU A 100 -13.90 0.86 4.94
N THR A 101 -12.64 0.48 4.79
CA THR A 101 -11.60 1.35 4.23
C THR A 101 -10.95 0.76 2.97
N ILE A 102 -10.45 1.64 2.11
CA ILE A 102 -9.65 1.30 0.93
C ILE A 102 -8.34 2.08 0.95
N PHE A 103 -7.32 1.55 0.29
CA PHE A 103 -6.04 2.23 0.14
C PHE A 103 -6.19 3.38 -0.85
N ASN A 104 -6.02 4.61 -0.35
CA ASN A 104 -5.95 5.81 -1.16
C ASN A 104 -4.51 5.99 -1.65
N GLN A 105 -4.30 5.79 -2.96
CA GLN A 105 -3.00 5.90 -3.59
C GLN A 105 -2.43 7.32 -3.54
N GLU A 106 -3.28 8.36 -3.55
CA GLU A 106 -2.84 9.77 -3.51
C GLU A 106 -2.18 10.13 -2.18
N THR A 107 -2.68 9.55 -1.09
CA THR A 107 -2.24 9.88 0.29
C THR A 107 -1.42 8.78 0.94
N PHE A 108 -1.27 7.62 0.28
CA PHE A 108 -0.63 6.40 0.80
C PHE A 108 -1.23 5.89 2.13
N THR A 109 -2.54 6.02 2.31
CA THR A 109 -3.23 5.63 3.56
C THR A 109 -4.50 4.84 3.30
N CYS A 110 -4.88 3.96 4.23
CA CYS A 110 -6.23 3.41 4.25
C CYS A 110 -7.20 4.50 4.74
N SER A 111 -8.17 4.86 3.91
CA SER A 111 -9.20 5.86 4.20
C SER A 111 -10.57 5.33 3.83
N ARG A 112 -11.63 5.99 4.31
CA ARG A 112 -12.99 5.62 3.92
C ARG A 112 -13.20 5.88 2.44
N ARG A 113 -14.10 5.14 1.79
CA ARG A 113 -14.33 5.28 0.34
C ARG A 113 -14.72 6.69 -0.09
N GLU A 114 -15.46 7.42 0.75
CA GLU A 114 -15.88 8.79 0.47
C GLU A 114 -14.76 9.82 0.57
N ASP A 115 -13.70 9.52 1.32
CA ASP A 115 -12.53 10.38 1.52
C ASP A 115 -11.35 9.97 0.63
N ALA A 116 -11.44 8.80 -0.02
CA ALA A 116 -10.45 8.27 -0.93
C ALA A 116 -10.72 8.70 -2.38
N ILE A 117 -9.67 8.77 -3.19
CA ILE A 117 -9.84 8.78 -4.64
C ILE A 117 -10.59 7.52 -5.10
N SER A 118 -11.20 7.59 -6.29
CA SER A 118 -11.78 6.41 -6.94
C SER A 118 -10.73 5.31 -7.08
N CYS A 119 -11.05 4.09 -6.62
CA CYS A 119 -10.13 2.96 -6.67
C CYS A 119 -9.61 2.69 -8.10
N GLN A 120 -10.46 2.87 -9.12
CA GLN A 120 -10.09 2.67 -10.52
C GLN A 120 -9.14 3.73 -11.07
N ASP A 121 -9.09 4.91 -10.43
CA ASP A 121 -8.15 5.97 -10.80
C ASP A 121 -6.80 5.82 -10.07
N SER A 122 -6.68 4.90 -9.11
CA SER A 122 -5.47 4.73 -8.28
C SER A 122 -4.20 4.57 -9.11
N GLU A 123 -4.23 3.82 -10.21
CA GLU A 123 -3.04 3.59 -11.04
C GLU A 123 -2.44 4.89 -11.60
N ARG A 124 -3.26 5.93 -11.81
CA ARG A 124 -2.80 7.25 -12.28
C ARG A 124 -1.92 7.96 -11.25
N PHE A 125 -2.02 7.59 -9.98
CA PHE A 125 -1.26 8.15 -8.87
C PHE A 125 -0.04 7.30 -8.50
N TYR A 126 0.24 6.20 -9.22
CA TYR A 126 1.44 5.40 -8.96
C TYR A 126 2.75 6.18 -9.14
N GLY A 127 2.76 7.24 -9.94
CA GLY A 127 3.92 8.13 -10.11
C GLY A 127 4.35 8.81 -8.81
N LEU A 128 3.45 9.00 -7.85
CA LEU A 128 3.79 9.56 -6.53
C LEU A 128 4.81 8.70 -5.76
N ASN A 129 4.97 7.43 -6.12
CA ASN A 129 5.98 6.57 -5.51
C ASN A 129 7.41 7.01 -5.83
N GLU A 130 7.64 7.77 -6.92
CA GLU A 130 8.96 8.26 -7.29
C GLU A 130 9.52 9.27 -6.28
N ASP A 131 8.62 9.96 -5.57
CA ASP A 131 8.99 10.91 -4.52
C ASP A 131 9.29 10.22 -3.17
N LEU A 132 8.99 8.93 -3.04
CA LEU A 132 9.23 8.17 -1.82
C LEU A 132 10.71 7.82 -1.67
N GLY A 133 11.30 8.24 -0.54
CA GLY A 133 12.69 7.90 -0.22
C GLY A 133 13.72 8.81 -0.89
N VAL A 134 13.31 9.88 -1.59
CA VAL A 134 14.22 10.96 -1.98
C VAL A 134 14.80 11.56 -0.70
N SER A 135 16.10 11.44 -0.53
CA SER A 135 16.75 11.85 0.71
C SER A 135 16.78 13.38 0.80
N ARG A 136 16.71 13.92 2.04
CA ARG A 136 16.77 15.37 2.27
C ARG A 136 18.00 16.03 1.63
N ARG A 137 19.11 15.30 1.48
CA ARG A 137 20.32 15.78 0.80
C ARG A 137 20.15 15.89 -0.72
N GLN A 138 19.41 14.98 -1.34
CA GLN A 138 19.10 15.04 -2.77
C GLN A 138 18.11 16.16 -3.06
N GLN A 139 17.11 16.36 -2.20
CA GLN A 139 16.21 17.51 -2.27
C GLN A 139 16.96 18.83 -2.14
N GLN A 140 17.86 18.94 -1.13
CA GLN A 140 18.68 20.14 -0.95
C GLN A 140 19.64 20.43 -2.11
N GLN A 141 20.20 19.40 -2.74
CA GLN A 141 21.04 19.58 -3.94
C GLN A 141 20.21 20.05 -5.13
N GLN A 142 19.02 19.50 -5.30
CA GLN A 142 18.11 19.90 -6.38
C GLN A 142 17.63 21.35 -6.20
N ASP A 143 17.35 21.78 -4.96
CA ASP A 143 17.01 23.17 -4.65
C ASP A 143 18.21 24.12 -4.93
N GLN A 144 19.43 23.70 -4.56
CA GLN A 144 20.65 24.48 -4.83
C GLN A 144 20.93 24.64 -6.33
N ASP A 145 20.76 23.57 -7.11
CA ASP A 145 20.96 23.62 -8.57
C ASP A 145 19.93 24.56 -9.25
N LEU A 146 18.72 24.68 -8.71
CA LEU A 146 17.69 25.61 -9.19
C LEU A 146 18.02 27.07 -8.82
N ASP A 147 18.46 27.33 -7.59
CA ASP A 147 18.90 28.66 -7.16
C ASP A 147 20.11 29.14 -7.99
N ASP A 148 21.09 28.26 -8.25
CA ASP A 148 22.27 28.60 -9.06
C ASP A 148 21.90 28.88 -10.53
N ALA A 149 20.90 28.19 -11.09
CA ALA A 149 20.40 28.43 -12.44
C ALA A 149 19.67 29.78 -12.58
N ASP A 150 18.84 30.15 -11.60
CA ASP A 150 18.16 31.46 -11.58
C ASP A 150 19.16 32.61 -11.40
N ASN A 151 20.14 32.44 -10.50
CA ASN A 151 21.20 33.43 -10.32
C ASN A 151 22.08 33.58 -11.59
N ALA A 152 22.35 32.50 -12.31
CA ALA A 152 23.09 32.55 -13.58
C ALA A 152 22.28 33.27 -14.69
N ALA A 153 20.95 33.16 -14.68
CA ALA A 153 20.08 33.87 -15.62
C ALA A 153 20.03 35.39 -15.34
N ASP A 154 20.03 35.81 -14.07
CA ASP A 154 20.05 37.22 -13.66
C ASP A 154 21.42 37.91 -13.86
N THR A 155 22.49 37.14 -14.07
CA THR A 155 23.85 37.68 -14.27
C THR A 155 24.22 37.88 -15.75
N MET A 156 23.29 37.73 -16.69
CA MET A 156 23.52 38.04 -18.10
C MET A 156 23.72 39.56 -18.28
N PRO A 157 24.93 40.04 -18.63
CA PRO A 157 25.13 41.45 -18.95
C PRO A 157 24.51 41.72 -20.32
N ASP A 158 23.61 42.69 -20.38
CA ASP A 158 23.00 43.21 -21.61
C ASP A 158 24.02 44.08 -22.37
N ASP A 159 25.18 43.52 -22.73
CA ASP A 159 26.21 44.17 -23.56
C ASP A 159 27.21 43.12 -24.06
N ASN A 160 26.87 42.43 -25.16
CA ASN A 160 27.74 42.16 -26.31
C ASN A 160 27.11 41.12 -27.25
N MET A 161 26.40 41.63 -28.26
CA MET A 161 26.10 40.89 -29.49
C MET A 161 27.35 40.86 -30.38
N ALA A 162 28.39 40.13 -29.99
CA ALA A 162 29.49 39.68 -30.87
C ALA A 162 30.37 38.66 -30.14
N ASP A 163 30.75 37.59 -30.83
CA ASP A 163 31.74 36.58 -30.42
C ASP A 163 31.33 35.54 -29.36
N VAL A 164 30.29 34.76 -29.65
CA VAL A 164 30.33 33.29 -29.41
C VAL A 164 29.55 32.59 -30.53
N VAL A 165 30.23 32.35 -31.66
CA VAL A 165 29.81 31.35 -32.65
C VAL A 165 31.03 30.44 -32.81
N GLU A 166 30.84 29.12 -32.75
CA GLU A 166 31.84 28.06 -32.48
C GLU A 166 32.09 27.89 -30.98
N ASP A 167 31.46 26.94 -30.26
CA ASP A 167 31.31 25.54 -30.59
C ASP A 167 30.13 24.93 -29.78
N THR A 168 28.93 24.93 -30.37
CA THR A 168 27.77 24.19 -29.86
C THR A 168 27.52 22.98 -30.75
N ALA A 169 28.41 21.98 -30.69
CA ALA A 169 28.24 20.73 -31.43
C ALA A 169 28.31 19.46 -30.57
N SER A 170 28.23 19.52 -29.23
CA SER A 170 28.33 18.27 -28.44
C SER A 170 27.48 18.10 -27.17
N TYR A 171 26.68 19.07 -26.73
CA TYR A 171 25.74 18.84 -25.62
C TYR A 171 24.30 18.66 -26.12
N GLN A 172 24.04 17.48 -26.70
CA GLN A 172 22.69 16.97 -26.83
C GLN A 172 22.32 16.22 -25.55
N HIS A 173 21.84 16.94 -24.53
CA HIS A 173 21.06 16.27 -23.49
C HIS A 173 19.66 15.97 -24.03
N PRO A 174 19.13 14.74 -23.90
CA PRO A 174 17.76 14.47 -24.26
C PRO A 174 16.83 15.14 -23.24
N VAL A 175 16.33 16.32 -23.57
CA VAL A 175 15.12 16.85 -22.95
C VAL A 175 13.96 15.97 -23.39
N GLN A 176 13.60 15.01 -22.55
CA GLN A 176 12.29 14.39 -22.64
C GLN A 176 11.26 15.46 -22.27
N ALA A 177 10.47 15.87 -23.25
CA ALA A 177 9.32 16.74 -23.03
C ALA A 177 8.31 16.00 -22.15
N VAL A 178 8.32 16.25 -20.84
CA VAL A 178 7.17 15.94 -20.00
C VAL A 178 6.15 17.03 -20.24
N GLN A 179 5.16 16.69 -21.04
CA GLN A 179 3.95 17.49 -21.23
C GLN A 179 3.17 17.48 -19.91
N HIS A 180 3.50 18.40 -19.00
CA HIS A 180 2.74 18.59 -17.78
C HIS A 180 1.41 19.27 -18.15
N GLN A 181 0.36 18.47 -18.25
CA GLN A 181 -1.01 18.98 -18.22
C GLN A 181 -1.26 19.53 -16.81
N GLN A 182 -1.46 20.85 -16.75
CA GLN A 182 -1.80 21.58 -15.54
C GLN A 182 -3.18 21.13 -15.02
N GLY A 183 -3.17 20.26 -14.01
CA GLY A 183 -4.32 19.98 -13.14
C GLY A 183 -4.26 20.91 -11.93
N MET A 184 -5.31 21.69 -11.69
CA MET A 184 -5.39 22.69 -10.63
C MET A 184 -5.23 22.05 -9.23
N VAL A 185 -4.14 22.35 -8.53
CA VAL A 185 -4.05 22.16 -7.07
C VAL A 185 -4.84 23.27 -6.38
N ARG A 186 -5.87 22.89 -5.60
CA ARG A 186 -6.58 23.83 -4.71
C ARG A 186 -5.74 24.08 -3.46
N PRO A 187 -5.73 25.29 -2.88
CA PRO A 187 -5.02 25.56 -1.64
C PRO A 187 -5.64 24.80 -0.46
N MET A 188 -4.83 24.10 0.34
CA MET A 188 -5.26 23.59 1.65
C MET A 188 -5.28 24.76 2.66
N GLU A 189 -6.47 25.18 3.06
CA GLU A 189 -6.67 26.03 4.23
C GLU A 189 -6.65 25.20 5.52
N GLY A 190 -5.77 25.60 6.46
CA GLY A 190 -6.08 25.67 7.89
C GLY A 190 -6.14 24.36 8.69
N ARG A 191 -5.06 24.12 9.45
CA ARG A 191 -4.98 23.15 10.56
C ARG A 191 -5.69 23.69 11.81
N PRO A 192 -6.72 23.05 12.38
CA PRO A 192 -7.27 23.46 13.67
C PRO A 192 -6.39 23.01 14.83
N GLN A 193 -6.24 23.90 15.81
CA GLN A 193 -5.40 23.77 16.99
C GLN A 193 -5.95 22.79 18.04
N ALA A 194 -5.03 22.22 18.82
CA ALA A 194 -5.30 21.30 19.91
C ALA A 194 -6.17 21.93 21.01
N LEU A 195 -7.19 21.18 21.45
CA LEU A 195 -7.93 21.48 22.68
C LEU A 195 -7.17 20.94 23.88
N GLN A 196 -6.59 21.85 24.65
CA GLN A 196 -6.02 21.60 25.97
C GLN A 196 -7.04 22.03 27.05
N GLN A 197 -7.17 21.19 28.08
CA GLN A 197 -7.77 21.40 29.42
C GLN A 197 -9.27 21.19 29.64
N ALA A 198 -9.57 20.13 30.39
CA ALA A 198 -10.24 20.24 31.69
C ALA A 198 -9.71 19.14 32.65
N GLN A 199 -9.16 19.56 33.80
CA GLN A 199 -8.87 18.71 34.97
C GLN A 199 -9.95 18.97 36.02
N ALA A 200 -10.45 17.93 36.71
CA ALA A 200 -10.50 17.86 38.19
C ALA A 200 -11.18 16.57 38.71
N ASP A 201 -10.61 16.09 39.83
CA ASP A 201 -11.12 15.25 40.91
C ASP A 201 -11.07 13.70 40.87
N GLY A 202 -10.35 13.16 41.88
CA GLY A 202 -9.99 11.76 42.16
C GLY A 202 -11.07 10.93 42.88
N PRO A 203 -10.73 9.76 43.48
CA PRO A 203 -9.78 9.70 44.59
C PRO A 203 -8.70 8.60 44.51
N GLN A 204 -7.64 8.83 45.29
CA GLN A 204 -6.47 7.99 45.49
C GLN A 204 -6.79 6.68 46.22
N GLN A 205 -6.15 5.58 45.81
CA GLN A 205 -5.95 4.40 46.66
C GLN A 205 -4.48 4.28 47.01
N GLN A 206 -4.25 4.26 48.32
CA GLN A 206 -2.95 4.20 48.98
C GLN A 206 -2.28 2.85 48.78
N ALA A 207 -0.97 2.89 48.54
CA ALA A 207 -0.10 1.73 48.61
C ALA A 207 -0.02 1.24 50.07
N THR A 208 -0.47 0.01 50.33
CA THR A 208 -0.14 -0.73 51.54
C THR A 208 0.97 -1.72 51.19
N THR A 209 2.12 -1.53 51.83
CA THR A 209 3.17 -2.53 51.95
C THR A 209 2.68 -3.67 52.81
N ASP A 210 2.73 -4.90 52.32
CA ASP A 210 2.85 -6.07 53.18
C ASP A 210 3.79 -7.11 52.58
N THR A 211 4.53 -7.71 53.48
CA THR A 211 5.65 -8.64 53.34
C THR A 211 5.19 -10.06 53.04
N SER A 212 6.12 -10.85 52.48
CA SER A 212 6.16 -12.33 52.43
C SER A 212 5.11 -13.05 51.57
N ASP A 213 5.53 -13.67 50.45
CA ASP A 213 5.46 -15.13 50.31
C ASP A 213 6.28 -15.67 49.12
N GLU A 214 6.71 -16.92 49.27
CA GLU A 214 7.54 -17.73 48.37
C GLU A 214 6.89 -18.05 47.02
N GLY A 215 7.71 -18.31 45.99
CA GLY A 215 7.36 -19.34 44.99
C GLY A 215 7.50 -18.97 43.51
N THR A 216 8.59 -19.45 42.91
CA THR A 216 8.72 -19.90 41.50
C THR A 216 8.62 -18.86 40.37
N ASN A 217 9.78 -18.29 40.02
CA ASN A 217 10.01 -17.67 38.71
C ASN A 217 10.04 -18.77 37.62
N LYS A 218 9.07 -18.72 36.69
CA LYS A 218 8.89 -19.72 35.64
C LYS A 218 9.19 -19.19 34.24
N TYR A 219 10.12 -18.25 34.07
CA TYR A 219 10.66 -17.93 32.74
C TYR A 219 12.15 -17.58 32.83
N GLY A 220 12.99 -18.61 32.79
CA GLY A 220 14.43 -18.49 32.56
C GLY A 220 14.82 -19.33 31.35
N ALA A 221 15.21 -18.67 30.25
CA ALA A 221 16.24 -19.10 29.31
C ALA A 221 16.45 -17.99 28.25
N PHE A 222 17.30 -17.01 28.58
CA PHE A 222 17.96 -16.17 27.57
C PHE A 222 19.15 -16.98 27.04
N THR A 223 19.08 -17.42 25.78
CA THR A 223 20.23 -17.96 25.06
C THR A 223 20.97 -16.82 24.37
N THR A 224 22.12 -16.44 24.93
CA THR A 224 23.08 -15.53 24.30
C THR A 224 23.78 -16.25 23.15
N ILE A 225 23.63 -15.75 21.92
CA ILE A 225 24.48 -16.12 20.78
C ILE A 225 25.77 -15.30 20.90
N ARG A 226 26.91 -15.97 21.04
CA ARG A 226 28.23 -15.33 20.90
C ARG A 226 28.64 -15.37 19.42
N TYR A 227 29.11 -14.23 18.94
CA TYR A 227 29.86 -14.09 17.69
C TYR A 227 31.25 -14.71 17.83
#